data_AF-A0A969R9B9-F1
#
_entry.id   AF-A0A969R9B9-F1
#
_cell.length_a   1.000
_cell.length_b   1.000
_cell.length_c   1.000
_cell.angle_alpha   90.00
_cell.angle_beta   90.00
_cell.angle_gamma   90.00
#
_symmetry.space_group_name_H-M   'P 1'
#
loop_
_entity.id
_entity.type
_entity.pdbx_description
1 polymer ?
#
loop_
_entity_poly.entity_id
_entity_poly.type
_entity_poly.pdbx_seq_one_letter_code
_entity_poly.pdbx_strand_id
1 'polypeptide(L)'
;MAFRPKHWWLWAMPTLILSTGISVWAVRDLLGLPTLPRCWTVSASNDSPSVQLYCAEIAAGRRTTEDWRQAIRLANAVPHENSLRTKSDRLIKQWTEEILRLGEAEFQQGDLKKALEMADKIPLTMSNRSLVNDRTGQWQSTWDKAEAIYEEVEQEIDQKNWYDALIEAKQLLTLGNRFWETTKYQELMQVLQNTREADAMYAERKAKQQTRNASNRRDPVTDRLSRWQDEQRQEATEHLQKAKTLAQSGDMQGLRAAIDEAEQVFYGTPSYEEAQAAIDNWRNQIEILEDRPYLDRAVTLANQDDIESLRAAIDEASQISWGRSLYEEAHSQIEQWRDRVSELQVQQQTEQLESLPPEERPIEPSPLDSTAVPMPEAIETLEENPEPSASPTRSP
;
A
#
# COMPACT_ATOMS: atom_id res chain seq x y z
N MET A 1 19.63 27.40 91.69
CA MET A 1 18.22 27.33 91.25
C MET A 1 18.20 27.00 89.78
N ALA A 2 17.78 25.78 89.42
CA ALA A 2 17.78 25.29 88.04
C ALA A 2 16.48 25.71 87.34
N PHE A 3 16.60 26.53 86.28
CA PHE A 3 15.50 26.85 85.37
C PHE A 3 15.25 25.64 84.46
N ARG A 4 14.11 24.98 84.61
CA ARG A 4 13.59 24.00 83.65
C ARG A 4 12.61 24.70 82.70
N PRO A 5 12.92 24.88 81.41
CA PRO A 5 11.94 25.43 80.47
C PRO A 5 10.87 24.37 80.16
N LYS A 6 9.61 24.69 80.51
CA LYS A 6 8.44 23.80 80.51
C LYS A 6 7.84 23.53 79.11
N HIS A 7 8.49 24.02 78.05
CA HIS A 7 7.93 24.04 76.69
C HIS A 7 8.92 23.62 75.58
N TRP A 8 9.91 22.78 75.89
CA TRP A 8 10.87 22.26 74.89
C TRP A 8 10.18 21.50 73.74
N TRP A 9 9.02 20.89 73.99
CA TRP A 9 8.24 20.17 72.98
C TRP A 9 7.65 21.07 71.88
N LEU A 10 7.45 22.37 72.14
CA LEU A 10 6.93 23.31 71.15
C LEU A 10 7.92 23.59 70.02
N TRP A 11 9.21 23.38 70.24
CA TRP A 11 10.25 23.50 69.21
C TRP A 11 10.60 22.17 68.53
N ALA A 12 10.32 21.04 69.18
CA ALA A 12 10.58 19.72 68.63
C ALA A 12 9.59 19.30 67.53
N MET A 13 8.32 19.68 67.66
CA MET A 13 7.27 19.36 66.68
C MET A 13 7.50 20.01 65.29
N PRO A 14 7.81 21.31 65.17
CA PRO A 14 8.04 21.91 63.85
C PRO A 14 9.29 21.36 63.16
N THR A 15 10.36 21.05 63.90
CA THR A 15 11.58 20.47 63.30
C THR A 15 11.37 19.05 62.76
N LEU A 16 10.48 18.27 63.40
CA LEU A 16 10.16 16.92 62.95
C LEU A 16 9.28 16.93 61.69
N ILE A 17 8.34 17.89 61.60
CA ILE A 17 7.46 18.07 60.44
C ILE A 17 8.21 18.64 59.23
N LEU A 18 9.18 19.53 59.45
CA LEU A 18 10.04 20.04 58.37
C LEU A 18 10.97 18.96 57.80
N SER A 19 11.46 18.03 58.62
CA SER A 19 12.30 16.92 58.16
C SER A 19 11.52 15.84 57.41
N THR A 20 10.26 15.58 57.78
CA THR A 20 9.41 14.60 57.09
C THR A 20 8.76 15.17 55.83
N GLY A 21 8.47 16.47 55.80
CA GLY A 21 7.95 17.15 54.61
C GLY A 21 8.93 17.17 53.44
N ILE A 22 10.22 17.45 53.69
CA ILE A 22 11.26 17.49 52.65
C ILE A 22 11.52 16.08 52.07
N SER A 23 11.46 15.05 52.90
CA SER A 23 11.67 13.66 52.47
C SER A 23 10.50 13.11 51.65
N VAL A 24 9.25 13.44 52.01
CA VAL A 24 8.07 13.06 51.19
C VAL A 24 8.04 13.80 49.85
N TRP A 25 8.45 15.08 49.82
CA TRP A 25 8.50 15.85 48.57
C TRP A 25 9.61 15.34 47.64
N ALA A 26 10.81 15.06 48.18
CA ALA A 26 11.91 14.47 47.42
C ALA A 26 11.54 13.07 46.88
N VAL A 27 10.87 12.24 47.68
CA VAL A 27 10.42 10.91 47.24
C VAL A 27 9.30 10.99 46.19
N ARG A 28 8.39 11.98 46.27
CA ARG A 28 7.36 12.21 45.24
C ARG A 28 7.94 12.69 43.90
N ASP A 29 8.99 13.51 43.95
CA ASP A 29 9.71 13.99 42.77
C ASP A 29 10.59 12.88 42.15
N LEU A 30 11.13 11.99 42.99
CA LEU A 30 11.93 10.83 42.55
C LEU A 30 11.10 9.62 42.07
N LEU A 31 9.87 9.42 42.61
CA LEU A 31 8.93 8.34 42.28
C LEU A 31 7.87 8.74 41.25
N GLY A 32 7.86 10.00 40.81
CA GLY A 32 7.19 10.36 39.57
C GLY A 32 7.91 9.65 38.44
N LEU A 33 7.47 8.43 38.07
CA LEU A 33 7.71 7.90 36.74
C LEU A 33 7.51 9.09 35.78
N PRO A 34 8.45 9.41 34.87
CA PRO A 34 8.10 10.34 33.81
C PRO A 34 6.86 9.73 33.16
N THR A 35 5.70 10.38 33.35
CA THR A 35 4.44 9.91 32.79
C THR A 35 4.75 9.54 31.35
N LEU A 36 4.43 8.31 30.92
CA LEU A 36 4.65 7.88 29.53
C LEU A 36 4.36 9.08 28.64
N PRO A 37 5.36 9.57 27.88
CA PRO A 37 5.29 10.89 27.28
C PRO A 37 3.98 10.96 26.49
N ARG A 38 3.19 11.97 26.78
CA ARG A 38 1.94 12.24 26.07
C ARG A 38 2.34 12.50 24.62
N CYS A 39 2.30 11.47 23.76
CA CYS A 39 2.84 11.56 22.40
C CYS A 39 2.17 12.63 21.52
N TRP A 40 1.04 13.20 21.96
CA TRP A 40 0.39 14.35 21.34
C TRP A 40 1.10 15.70 21.59
N THR A 41 1.98 15.81 22.60
CA THR A 41 2.76 17.04 22.89
C THR A 41 4.19 16.98 22.39
N VAL A 42 4.65 15.83 21.88
CA VAL A 42 6.05 15.63 21.50
C VAL A 42 6.40 16.46 20.28
N SER A 43 7.47 17.23 20.40
CA SER A 43 7.98 18.11 19.36
C SER A 43 9.37 17.66 18.90
N ALA A 44 9.64 17.82 17.61
CA ALA A 44 10.91 17.46 17.00
C ALA A 44 12.15 18.18 17.60
N SER A 45 11.97 19.31 18.29
CA SER A 45 13.11 20.15 18.70
C SER A 45 13.48 20.07 20.19
N ASN A 46 12.55 19.66 21.06
CA ASN A 46 12.72 19.87 22.51
C ASN A 46 12.77 18.57 23.34
N ASP A 47 12.47 17.42 22.74
CA ASP A 47 12.36 16.14 23.43
C ASP A 47 13.58 15.23 23.19
N SER A 48 13.80 14.26 24.09
CA SER A 48 14.88 13.26 23.95
C SER A 48 14.70 12.41 22.68
N PRO A 49 15.77 12.06 21.94
CA PRO A 49 15.69 11.19 20.77
C PRO A 49 14.99 9.85 20.99
N SER A 50 15.10 9.29 22.19
CA SER A 50 14.39 8.05 22.57
C SER A 50 12.87 8.24 22.64
N VAL A 51 12.41 9.37 23.19
CA VAL A 51 10.99 9.74 23.27
C VAL A 51 10.43 10.03 21.89
N GLN A 52 11.20 10.72 21.05
CA GLN A 52 10.82 11.01 19.66
C GLN A 52 10.57 9.73 18.87
N LEU A 53 11.48 8.75 18.96
CA LEU A 53 11.31 7.47 18.26
C LEU A 53 10.15 6.64 18.82
N TYR A 54 10.00 6.58 20.13
CA TYR A 54 8.86 5.89 20.75
C TYR A 54 7.53 6.46 20.25
N CYS A 55 7.36 7.78 20.27
CA CYS A 55 6.13 8.40 19.80
C CYS A 55 5.95 8.31 18.27
N ALA A 56 7.05 8.25 17.51
CA ALA A 56 6.99 7.97 16.07
C ALA A 56 6.44 6.56 15.80
N GLU A 57 6.92 5.54 16.51
CA GLU A 57 6.44 4.16 16.41
C GLU A 57 4.95 4.04 16.79
N ILE A 58 4.52 4.71 17.88
CA ILE A 58 3.11 4.77 18.29
C ILE A 58 2.22 5.44 17.24
N ALA A 59 2.69 6.52 16.61
CA ALA A 59 1.97 7.14 15.50
C ALA A 59 1.84 6.15 14.35
N ALA A 60 2.96 5.61 13.86
CA ALA A 60 2.98 4.67 12.74
C ALA A 60 2.11 3.43 12.96
N GLY A 61 1.96 2.96 14.21
CA GLY A 61 1.11 1.81 14.56
C GLY A 61 -0.37 1.97 14.21
N ARG A 62 -0.86 3.20 13.98
CA ARG A 62 -2.23 3.45 13.51
C ARG A 62 -2.46 3.14 12.03
N ARG A 63 -1.37 2.95 11.26
CA ARG A 63 -1.37 2.52 9.86
C ARG A 63 -2.18 3.44 8.92
N THR A 64 -2.04 4.74 9.11
CA THR A 64 -2.63 5.74 8.19
C THR A 64 -1.53 6.58 7.54
N THR A 65 -1.82 7.12 6.35
CA THR A 65 -0.90 8.02 5.65
C THR A 65 -0.49 9.19 6.55
N GLU A 66 -1.42 9.80 7.27
CA GLU A 66 -1.11 10.94 8.13
C GLU A 66 -0.17 10.56 9.28
N ASP A 67 -0.46 9.43 9.92
CA ASP A 67 0.31 8.99 11.06
C ASP A 67 1.73 8.56 10.64
N TRP A 68 1.89 7.92 9.47
CA TRP A 68 3.23 7.62 8.92
C TRP A 68 4.01 8.90 8.58
N ARG A 69 3.36 9.92 8.01
CA ARG A 69 4.00 11.22 7.79
C ARG A 69 4.47 11.86 9.09
N GLN A 70 3.63 11.81 10.13
CA GLN A 70 4.00 12.30 11.45
C GLN A 70 5.16 11.50 12.05
N ALA A 71 5.12 10.18 11.94
CA ALA A 71 6.17 9.28 12.40
C ALA A 71 7.52 9.60 11.72
N ILE A 72 7.54 9.76 10.38
CA ILE A 72 8.74 10.15 9.63
C ILE A 72 9.32 11.47 10.12
N ARG A 73 8.48 12.49 10.37
CA ARG A 73 8.94 13.78 10.91
C ARG A 73 9.59 13.63 12.28
N LEU A 74 8.97 12.86 13.18
CA LEU A 74 9.48 12.62 14.53
C LEU A 74 10.78 11.82 14.51
N ALA A 75 10.87 10.78 13.69
CA ALA A 75 12.10 10.00 13.54
C ALA A 75 13.22 10.85 12.91
N ASN A 76 12.92 11.65 11.89
CA ASN A 76 13.95 12.48 11.24
C ASN A 76 14.55 13.54 12.17
N ALA A 77 13.80 13.94 13.21
CA ALA A 77 14.25 14.88 14.22
C ALA A 77 15.42 14.36 15.07
N VAL A 78 15.63 13.03 15.11
CA VAL A 78 16.76 12.41 15.78
C VAL A 78 18.08 12.91 15.15
N PRO A 79 18.97 13.55 15.93
CA PRO A 79 20.23 14.09 15.41
C PRO A 79 21.09 13.03 14.71
N HIS A 80 21.82 13.44 13.67
CA HIS A 80 22.66 12.53 12.89
C HIS A 80 23.77 11.84 13.71
N GLU A 81 24.32 12.51 14.73
CA GLU A 81 25.36 11.97 15.61
C GLU A 81 24.81 11.04 16.72
N ASN A 82 23.48 10.86 16.80
CA ASN A 82 22.88 10.04 17.83
C ASN A 82 22.98 8.54 17.50
N SER A 83 23.21 7.69 18.51
CA SER A 83 23.29 6.23 18.34
C SER A 83 22.00 5.61 17.76
N LEU A 84 20.84 6.25 17.98
CA LEU A 84 19.55 5.81 17.46
C LEU A 84 19.30 6.24 16.01
N ARG A 85 20.22 6.97 15.37
CA ARG A 85 20.02 7.46 14.00
C ARG A 85 19.84 6.33 13.00
N THR A 86 20.62 5.25 13.10
CA THR A 86 20.49 4.09 12.21
C THR A 86 19.12 3.43 12.33
N LYS A 87 18.57 3.33 13.55
CA LYS A 87 17.21 2.81 13.78
C LYS A 87 16.18 3.76 13.17
N SER A 88 16.32 5.06 13.42
CA SER A 88 15.46 6.11 12.85
C SER A 88 15.40 6.03 11.32
N ASP A 89 16.56 5.94 10.65
CA ASP A 89 16.63 5.89 9.19
C ASP A 89 15.96 4.66 8.60
N ARG A 90 16.04 3.52 9.29
CA ARG A 90 15.33 2.30 8.90
C ARG A 90 13.82 2.49 8.98
N LEU A 91 13.33 3.03 10.10
CA LEU A 91 11.89 3.28 10.30
C LEU A 91 11.35 4.30 9.29
N ILE A 92 12.09 5.37 9.01
CA ILE A 92 11.74 6.36 7.99
C ILE A 92 11.54 5.69 6.63
N LYS A 93 12.44 4.77 6.24
CA LYS A 93 12.30 4.02 4.99
C LYS A 93 11.05 3.13 5.00
N GLN A 94 10.85 2.34 6.06
CA GLN A 94 9.69 1.46 6.19
C GLN A 94 8.36 2.23 6.08
N TRP A 95 8.19 3.33 6.80
CA TRP A 95 6.96 4.12 6.73
C TRP A 95 6.81 4.88 5.40
N THR A 96 7.93 5.21 4.74
CA THR A 96 7.89 5.75 3.38
C THR A 96 7.36 4.70 2.41
N GLU A 97 7.79 3.44 2.53
CA GLU A 97 7.28 2.32 1.74
C GLU A 97 5.76 2.18 1.94
N GLU A 98 5.25 2.23 3.17
CA GLU A 98 3.81 2.14 3.39
C GLU A 98 2.99 3.24 2.68
N ILE A 99 3.48 4.48 2.68
CA ILE A 99 2.79 5.58 1.98
C ILE A 99 2.85 5.39 0.47
N LEU A 100 4.03 5.08 -0.06
CA LEU A 100 4.20 4.84 -1.49
C LEU A 100 3.33 3.66 -1.95
N ARG A 101 3.10 2.64 -1.11
CA ARG A 101 2.28 1.46 -1.45
C ARG A 101 0.85 1.84 -1.77
N LEU A 102 0.29 2.78 -1.00
CA LEU A 102 -1.02 3.36 -1.29
C LEU A 102 -1.01 4.15 -2.60
N GLY A 103 0.08 4.88 -2.87
CA GLY A 103 0.27 5.57 -4.15
C GLY A 103 0.35 4.61 -5.35
N GLU A 104 1.05 3.49 -5.21
CA GLU A 104 1.13 2.44 -6.24
C GLU A 104 -0.26 1.89 -6.56
N ALA A 105 -1.11 1.66 -5.55
CA ALA A 105 -2.46 1.19 -5.77
C ALA A 105 -3.29 2.17 -6.61
N GLU A 106 -3.14 3.48 -6.41
CA GLU A 106 -3.78 4.52 -7.25
C GLU A 106 -3.18 4.57 -8.66
N PHE A 107 -1.85 4.45 -8.78
CA PHE A 107 -1.16 4.37 -10.06
C PHE A 107 -1.64 3.19 -10.92
N GLN A 108 -1.78 2.00 -10.31
CA GLN A 108 -2.29 0.79 -10.97
C GLN A 108 -3.77 0.91 -11.37
N GLN A 109 -4.54 1.78 -10.69
CA GLN A 109 -5.93 2.11 -11.04
C GLN A 109 -6.05 3.17 -12.15
N GLY A 110 -4.94 3.74 -12.61
CA GLY A 110 -4.93 4.78 -13.65
C GLY A 110 -4.96 6.21 -13.11
N ASP A 111 -4.70 6.42 -11.82
CA ASP A 111 -4.61 7.75 -11.23
C ASP A 111 -3.16 8.10 -10.83
N LEU A 112 -2.32 8.31 -11.85
CA LEU A 112 -0.93 8.76 -11.65
C LEU A 112 -0.87 10.05 -10.83
N LYS A 113 -1.78 10.99 -11.07
CA LYS A 113 -1.78 12.28 -10.39
C LYS A 113 -1.92 12.09 -8.89
N LYS A 114 -2.89 11.30 -8.46
CA LYS A 114 -3.16 11.05 -7.05
C LYS A 114 -2.03 10.24 -6.40
N ALA A 115 -1.43 9.30 -7.13
CA ALA A 115 -0.21 8.60 -6.70
C ALA A 115 0.95 9.59 -6.41
N LEU A 116 1.21 10.52 -7.33
CA LEU A 116 2.24 11.56 -7.17
C LEU A 116 1.90 12.54 -6.04
N GLU A 117 0.64 12.93 -5.86
CA GLU A 117 0.20 13.76 -4.73
C GLU A 117 0.40 13.07 -3.37
N MET A 118 0.24 11.75 -3.30
CA MET A 118 0.56 10.98 -2.09
C MET A 118 2.07 10.99 -1.81
N ALA A 119 2.90 10.80 -2.84
CA ALA A 119 4.34 10.82 -2.72
C ALA A 119 4.90 12.21 -2.35
N ASP A 120 4.35 13.27 -2.92
CA ASP A 120 4.75 14.66 -2.63
C ASP A 120 4.53 15.04 -1.16
N LYS A 121 3.51 14.46 -0.53
CA LYS A 121 3.21 14.67 0.89
C LYS A 121 4.24 14.04 1.83
N ILE A 122 5.10 13.14 1.35
CA ILE A 122 6.09 12.45 2.17
C ILE A 122 7.20 13.43 2.57
N PRO A 123 7.49 13.59 3.88
CA PRO A 123 8.64 14.39 4.31
C PRO A 123 9.94 13.81 3.75
N LEU A 124 10.60 14.54 2.85
CA LEU A 124 11.86 14.13 2.25
C LEU A 124 13.03 14.32 3.22
N THR A 125 13.70 13.21 3.54
CA THR A 125 14.88 13.13 4.39
C THR A 125 16.08 12.61 3.59
N MET A 126 17.28 12.61 4.18
CA MET A 126 18.44 12.00 3.52
C MET A 126 18.29 10.47 3.33
N SER A 127 17.47 9.81 4.16
CA SER A 127 17.31 8.34 4.13
C SER A 127 16.24 7.84 3.18
N ASN A 128 15.19 8.62 2.88
CA ASN A 128 14.10 8.20 2.00
C ASN A 128 14.04 8.92 0.65
N ARG A 129 14.84 9.97 0.42
CA ARG A 129 14.79 10.75 -0.83
C ARG A 129 14.99 9.89 -2.09
N SER A 130 15.97 8.98 -2.09
CA SER A 130 16.20 8.10 -3.25
C SER A 130 14.97 7.25 -3.49
N LEU A 131 14.47 6.57 -2.46
CA LEU A 131 13.30 5.70 -2.56
C LEU A 131 12.08 6.42 -3.16
N VAL A 132 11.77 7.63 -2.70
CA VAL A 132 10.64 8.42 -3.22
C VAL A 132 10.88 8.84 -4.67
N ASN A 133 12.07 9.35 -4.99
CA ASN A 133 12.41 9.80 -6.33
C ASN A 133 12.44 8.64 -7.34
N ASP A 134 13.02 7.51 -6.95
CA ASP A 134 13.14 6.32 -7.80
C ASP A 134 11.75 5.77 -8.12
N ARG A 135 10.86 5.69 -7.11
CA ARG A 135 9.48 5.20 -7.30
C ARG A 135 8.65 6.15 -8.15
N THR A 136 8.65 7.45 -7.82
CA THR A 136 7.88 8.44 -8.59
C THR A 136 8.39 8.58 -10.03
N GLY A 137 9.71 8.48 -10.23
CA GLY A 137 10.33 8.44 -11.55
C GLY A 137 9.95 7.18 -12.35
N GLN A 138 9.83 6.02 -11.71
CA GLN A 138 9.32 4.80 -12.35
C GLN A 138 7.85 4.98 -12.80
N TRP A 139 6.98 5.51 -11.93
CA TRP A 139 5.59 5.77 -12.30
C TRP A 139 5.47 6.71 -13.50
N GLN A 140 6.18 7.84 -13.45
CA GLN A 140 6.21 8.80 -14.55
C GLN A 140 6.75 8.16 -15.83
N SER A 141 7.89 7.46 -15.77
CA SER A 141 8.47 6.84 -16.96
C SER A 141 7.56 5.78 -17.58
N THR A 142 6.91 4.95 -16.78
CA THR A 142 5.97 3.94 -17.30
C THR A 142 4.75 4.62 -17.93
N TRP A 143 4.24 5.69 -17.30
CA TRP A 143 3.10 6.44 -17.81
C TRP A 143 3.42 7.16 -19.12
N ASP A 144 4.54 7.87 -19.18
CA ASP A 144 5.00 8.58 -20.39
C ASP A 144 5.19 7.61 -21.56
N LYS A 145 5.73 6.41 -21.31
CA LYS A 145 5.85 5.35 -22.32
C LYS A 145 4.49 4.87 -22.80
N ALA A 146 3.55 4.67 -21.87
CA ALA A 146 2.20 4.21 -22.20
C ALA A 146 1.46 5.25 -23.07
N GLU A 147 1.56 6.53 -22.71
CA GLU A 147 0.98 7.63 -23.49
C GLU A 147 1.61 7.71 -24.88
N ALA A 148 2.94 7.60 -25.00
CA ALA A 148 3.62 7.60 -26.29
C ALA A 148 3.16 6.45 -27.20
N ILE A 149 3.07 5.22 -26.67
CA ILE A 149 2.55 4.06 -27.41
C ILE A 149 1.10 4.31 -27.84
N TYR A 150 0.27 4.85 -26.93
CA TYR A 150 -1.14 5.13 -27.23
C TYR A 150 -1.29 6.14 -28.38
N GLU A 151 -0.54 7.25 -28.33
CA GLU A 151 -0.52 8.28 -29.37
C GLU A 151 -0.04 7.71 -30.72
N GLU A 152 1.00 6.87 -30.70
CA GLU A 152 1.52 6.23 -31.92
C GLU A 152 0.48 5.29 -32.55
N VAL A 153 -0.24 4.51 -31.74
CA VAL A 153 -1.33 3.65 -32.21
C VAL A 153 -2.46 4.48 -32.84
N GLU A 154 -2.87 5.58 -32.21
CA GLU A 154 -3.89 6.48 -32.79
C GLU A 154 -3.42 7.05 -34.14
N GLN A 155 -2.15 7.43 -34.23
CA GLN A 155 -1.57 7.92 -35.48
C GLN A 155 -1.53 6.84 -36.58
N GLU A 156 -1.22 5.58 -36.26
CA GLU A 156 -1.25 4.48 -37.22
C GLU A 156 -2.68 4.15 -37.67
N ILE A 157 -3.65 4.25 -36.76
CA ILE A 157 -5.09 4.15 -37.04
C ILE A 157 -5.52 5.22 -38.05
N ASP A 158 -5.12 6.48 -37.84
CA ASP A 158 -5.43 7.60 -38.74
C ASP A 158 -4.82 7.43 -40.13
N GLN A 159 -3.62 6.84 -40.20
CA GLN A 159 -2.94 6.47 -41.44
C GLN A 159 -3.52 5.22 -42.11
N LYS A 160 -4.45 4.52 -41.44
CA LYS A 160 -5.08 3.26 -41.88
C LYS A 160 -4.11 2.08 -41.92
N ASN A 161 -3.01 2.16 -41.18
CA ASN A 161 -2.02 1.09 -41.03
C ASN A 161 -2.45 0.13 -39.91
N TRP A 162 -3.54 -0.59 -40.14
CA TRP A 162 -4.22 -1.39 -39.10
C TRP A 162 -3.34 -2.45 -38.44
N TYR A 163 -2.41 -3.02 -39.20
CA TYR A 163 -1.53 -4.09 -38.72
C TYR A 163 -0.44 -3.54 -37.79
N ASP A 164 0.18 -2.42 -38.18
CA ASP A 164 1.22 -1.77 -37.38
C ASP A 164 0.61 -1.22 -36.08
N ALA A 165 -0.57 -0.60 -36.16
CA ALA A 165 -1.34 -0.18 -34.99
C ALA A 165 -1.61 -1.33 -33.99
N LEU A 166 -1.92 -2.53 -34.48
CA LEU A 166 -2.15 -3.70 -33.63
C LEU A 166 -0.87 -4.19 -32.96
N ILE A 167 0.25 -4.21 -33.67
CA ILE A 167 1.55 -4.61 -33.11
C ILE A 167 1.96 -3.63 -32.01
N GLU A 168 1.85 -2.33 -32.28
CA GLU A 168 2.25 -1.29 -31.33
C GLU A 168 1.37 -1.31 -30.08
N ALA A 169 0.05 -1.50 -30.25
CA ALA A 169 -0.88 -1.59 -29.12
C ALA A 169 -0.55 -2.75 -28.16
N LYS A 170 0.02 -3.86 -28.65
CA LYS A 170 0.42 -4.98 -27.80
C LYS A 170 1.55 -4.62 -26.83
N GLN A 171 2.36 -3.60 -27.14
CA GLN A 171 3.43 -3.17 -26.22
C GLN A 171 2.87 -2.67 -24.88
N LEU A 172 1.66 -2.08 -24.88
CA LEU A 172 0.97 -1.66 -23.65
C LEU A 172 0.78 -2.80 -22.64
N LEU A 173 0.65 -4.03 -23.13
CA LEU A 173 0.42 -5.25 -22.34
C LEU A 173 1.64 -5.67 -21.51
N THR A 174 2.78 -5.00 -21.68
CA THR A 174 4.07 -5.36 -21.05
C THR A 174 4.59 -4.29 -20.09
N LEU A 175 3.85 -3.19 -19.90
CA LEU A 175 4.32 -2.01 -19.18
C LEU A 175 4.28 -2.17 -17.66
N GLY A 176 3.55 -3.16 -17.12
CA GLY A 176 3.40 -3.38 -15.69
C GLY A 176 2.43 -2.41 -15.02
N ASN A 177 1.45 -1.90 -15.78
CA ASN A 177 0.38 -1.05 -15.23
C ASN A 177 -0.99 -1.58 -15.65
N ARG A 178 -1.78 -2.03 -14.67
CA ARG A 178 -3.05 -2.71 -14.92
C ARG A 178 -4.05 -1.84 -15.69
N PHE A 179 -4.10 -0.54 -15.43
CA PHE A 179 -5.00 0.36 -16.16
C PHE A 179 -4.66 0.43 -17.65
N TRP A 180 -3.38 0.54 -17.99
CA TRP A 180 -2.93 0.57 -19.38
C TRP A 180 -3.11 -0.78 -20.07
N GLU A 181 -2.76 -1.87 -19.39
CA GLU A 181 -2.83 -3.24 -19.91
C GLU A 181 -4.25 -3.74 -20.13
N THR A 182 -5.23 -3.22 -19.37
CA THR A 182 -6.63 -3.65 -19.44
C THR A 182 -7.49 -2.58 -20.11
N THR A 183 -7.74 -1.48 -19.40
CA THR A 183 -8.76 -0.49 -19.77
C THR A 183 -8.36 0.27 -21.04
N LYS A 184 -7.14 0.81 -21.10
CA LYS A 184 -6.70 1.61 -22.24
C LYS A 184 -6.42 0.76 -23.48
N TYR A 185 -5.85 -0.43 -23.30
CA TYR A 185 -5.70 -1.38 -24.39
C TYR A 185 -7.06 -1.75 -25.02
N GLN A 186 -8.07 -2.05 -24.20
CA GLN A 186 -9.43 -2.34 -24.68
C GLN A 186 -10.04 -1.16 -25.44
N GLU A 187 -9.85 0.07 -24.95
CA GLU A 187 -10.30 1.29 -25.62
C GLU A 187 -9.65 1.43 -27.01
N LEU A 188 -8.34 1.22 -27.15
CA LEU A 188 -7.66 1.24 -28.45
C LEU A 188 -8.20 0.18 -29.41
N MET A 189 -8.42 -1.04 -28.94
CA MET A 189 -8.96 -2.11 -29.78
C MET A 189 -10.37 -1.77 -30.29
N GLN A 190 -11.19 -1.12 -29.46
CA GLN A 190 -12.49 -0.62 -29.85
C GLN A 190 -12.39 0.46 -30.95
N VAL A 191 -11.51 1.43 -30.77
CA VAL A 191 -11.30 2.50 -31.76
C VAL A 191 -10.82 1.92 -33.08
N LEU A 192 -9.79 1.07 -33.05
CA LEU A 192 -9.19 0.44 -34.23
C LEU A 192 -10.23 -0.34 -35.05
N GLN A 193 -11.08 -1.13 -34.38
CA GLN A 193 -12.13 -1.86 -35.08
C GLN A 193 -13.16 -0.93 -35.71
N ASN A 194 -13.67 0.03 -34.95
CA ASN A 194 -14.72 0.93 -35.41
C ASN A 194 -14.25 1.77 -36.60
N THR A 195 -13.02 2.26 -36.58
CA THR A 195 -12.44 3.03 -37.70
C THR A 195 -12.24 2.16 -38.94
N ARG A 196 -11.69 0.95 -38.78
CA ARG A 196 -11.52 -0.01 -39.88
C ARG A 196 -12.85 -0.39 -40.55
N GLU A 197 -13.89 -0.66 -39.76
CA GLU A 197 -15.22 -0.99 -40.27
C GLU A 197 -15.87 0.18 -41.01
N ALA A 198 -15.79 1.39 -40.45
CA ALA A 198 -16.29 2.60 -41.09
C ALA A 198 -15.62 2.85 -42.46
N ASP A 199 -14.30 2.63 -42.53
CA ASP A 199 -13.52 2.76 -43.76
C ASP A 199 -13.92 1.72 -44.82
N ALA A 200 -14.11 0.46 -44.42
CA ALA A 200 -14.60 -0.59 -45.31
C ALA A 200 -15.99 -0.24 -45.87
N MET A 201 -16.90 0.24 -45.01
CA MET A 201 -18.23 0.69 -45.43
C MET A 201 -18.17 1.88 -46.39
N TYR A 202 -17.29 2.86 -46.16
CA TYR A 202 -17.11 4.00 -47.05
C TYR A 202 -16.57 3.59 -48.43
N ALA A 203 -15.51 2.77 -48.45
CA ALA A 203 -14.91 2.26 -49.68
C ALA A 203 -15.93 1.50 -50.54
N GLU A 204 -16.78 0.71 -49.90
CA GLU A 204 -17.84 -0.02 -50.57
C GLU A 204 -18.95 0.90 -51.12
N ARG A 205 -19.43 1.87 -50.35
CA ARG A 205 -20.41 2.86 -50.85
C ARG A 205 -19.89 3.58 -52.09
N LYS A 206 -18.61 3.96 -52.08
CA LYS A 206 -17.92 4.57 -53.23
C LYS A 206 -17.89 3.63 -54.43
N ALA A 207 -17.59 2.34 -54.24
CA ALA A 207 -17.61 1.32 -55.30
C ALA A 207 -19.02 1.07 -55.86
N LYS A 208 -20.06 1.11 -55.02
CA LYS A 208 -21.48 1.00 -55.44
C LYS A 208 -21.95 2.21 -56.25
N GLN A 209 -21.56 3.43 -55.86
CA GLN A 209 -21.88 4.63 -56.63
C GLN A 209 -21.30 4.58 -58.05
N GLN A 210 -20.15 3.93 -58.21
CA GLN A 210 -19.52 3.70 -59.52
C GLN A 210 -20.22 2.61 -60.34
N THR A 211 -20.92 1.66 -59.70
CA THR A 211 -21.69 0.58 -60.35
C THR A 211 -23.20 0.89 -60.38
N ARG A 212 -23.57 1.95 -61.10
CA ARG A 212 -24.96 2.41 -61.26
C ARG A 212 -25.66 1.62 -62.39
N ASN A 213 -26.09 0.38 -62.13
CA ASN A 213 -27.20 -0.34 -62.82
C ASN A 213 -27.26 -1.82 -62.39
N ALA A 214 -27.90 -2.13 -61.26
CA ALA A 214 -28.48 -3.45 -60.99
C ALA A 214 -29.55 -3.33 -59.90
N SER A 215 -30.80 -3.24 -60.32
CA SER A 215 -31.98 -3.19 -59.46
C SER A 215 -32.26 -4.52 -58.75
N ASN A 216 -32.65 -4.42 -57.47
CA ASN A 216 -33.51 -5.37 -56.74
C ASN A 216 -33.02 -6.84 -56.63
N ARG A 217 -31.86 -7.05 -56.01
CA ARG A 217 -31.39 -8.34 -55.49
C ARG A 217 -31.03 -8.12 -54.01
N ARG A 218 -31.29 -9.10 -53.11
CA ARG A 218 -30.78 -9.06 -51.72
C ARG A 218 -29.34 -8.56 -51.76
N ASP A 219 -29.06 -7.48 -51.03
CA ASP A 219 -27.84 -6.71 -51.18
C ASP A 219 -26.63 -7.63 -50.92
N PRO A 220 -25.84 -8.04 -51.95
CA PRO A 220 -24.76 -9.04 -51.81
C PRO A 220 -23.63 -8.59 -50.88
N VAL A 221 -23.73 -7.35 -50.44
CA VAL A 221 -22.83 -6.62 -49.56
C VAL A 221 -23.16 -6.86 -48.11
N THR A 222 -24.43 -6.70 -47.71
CA THR A 222 -24.86 -7.00 -46.34
C THR A 222 -24.70 -8.49 -46.05
N ASP A 223 -24.89 -9.33 -47.06
CA ASP A 223 -24.62 -10.77 -46.99
C ASP A 223 -23.13 -11.10 -46.82
N ARG A 224 -22.22 -10.38 -47.51
CA ARG A 224 -20.77 -10.55 -47.35
C ARG A 224 -20.27 -10.05 -46.01
N LEU A 225 -20.75 -8.89 -45.55
CA LEU A 225 -20.41 -8.35 -44.24
C LEU A 225 -20.89 -9.29 -43.11
N SER A 226 -22.12 -9.82 -43.22
CA SER A 226 -22.63 -10.79 -42.25
C SER A 226 -21.80 -12.08 -42.25
N ARG A 227 -21.46 -12.63 -43.42
CA ARG A 227 -20.60 -13.82 -43.53
C ARG A 227 -19.20 -13.59 -42.97
N TRP A 228 -18.58 -12.46 -43.28
CA TRP A 228 -17.30 -12.09 -42.71
C TRP A 228 -17.39 -11.94 -41.17
N GLN A 229 -18.44 -11.29 -40.65
CA GLN A 229 -18.67 -11.21 -39.20
C GLN A 229 -18.89 -12.59 -38.56
N ASP A 230 -19.58 -13.51 -39.25
CA ASP A 230 -19.74 -14.89 -38.81
C ASP A 230 -18.40 -15.63 -38.80
N GLU A 231 -17.57 -15.47 -39.84
CA GLU A 231 -16.21 -16.04 -39.95
C GLU A 231 -15.32 -15.55 -38.79
N GLN A 232 -15.28 -14.24 -38.54
CA GLN A 232 -14.50 -13.67 -37.43
C GLN A 232 -14.98 -14.17 -36.06
N ARG A 233 -16.30 -14.37 -35.87
CA ARG A 233 -16.84 -14.95 -34.63
C ARG A 233 -16.43 -16.40 -34.44
N GLN A 234 -16.36 -17.18 -35.53
CA GLN A 234 -15.88 -18.56 -35.48
C GLN A 234 -14.39 -18.61 -35.14
N GLU A 235 -13.56 -17.85 -35.85
CA GLU A 235 -12.11 -17.77 -35.60
C GLU A 235 -11.82 -17.32 -34.15
N ALA A 236 -12.52 -16.30 -33.65
CA ALA A 236 -12.42 -15.85 -32.27
C ALA A 236 -12.75 -16.95 -31.25
N THR A 237 -13.78 -17.76 -31.52
CA THR A 237 -14.15 -18.87 -30.64
C THR A 237 -13.08 -19.97 -30.67
N GLU A 238 -12.51 -20.26 -31.84
CA GLU A 238 -11.44 -21.24 -32.02
C GLU A 238 -10.15 -20.82 -31.32
N HIS A 239 -9.73 -19.56 -31.49
CA HIS A 239 -8.58 -18.98 -30.79
C HIS A 239 -8.76 -19.06 -29.28
N LEU A 240 -9.92 -18.63 -28.75
CA LEU A 240 -10.20 -18.72 -27.31
C LEU A 240 -10.16 -20.17 -26.80
N GLN A 241 -10.74 -21.10 -27.55
CA GLN A 241 -10.75 -22.51 -27.12
C GLN A 241 -9.34 -23.10 -27.13
N LYS A 242 -8.54 -22.80 -28.16
CA LYS A 242 -7.14 -23.21 -28.25
C LYS A 242 -6.30 -22.59 -27.15
N ALA A 243 -6.47 -21.30 -26.87
CA ALA A 243 -5.83 -20.61 -25.75
C ALA A 243 -6.12 -21.31 -24.42
N LYS A 244 -7.39 -21.63 -24.15
CA LYS A 244 -7.78 -22.40 -22.97
C LYS A 244 -7.11 -23.77 -22.90
N THR A 245 -6.96 -24.48 -24.02
CA THR A 245 -6.24 -25.77 -24.04
C THR A 245 -4.75 -25.63 -23.74
N LEU A 246 -4.10 -24.56 -24.22
CA LEU A 246 -2.70 -24.27 -23.94
C LEU A 246 -2.48 -23.95 -22.45
N ALA A 247 -3.42 -23.27 -21.81
CA ALA A 247 -3.37 -22.95 -20.39
C ALA A 247 -3.64 -24.15 -19.45
N GLN A 248 -4.09 -25.32 -19.96
CA GLN A 248 -4.50 -26.45 -19.12
C GLN A 248 -3.37 -27.02 -18.25
N SER A 249 -2.13 -26.94 -18.71
CA SER A 249 -0.95 -27.39 -17.95
C SER A 249 -0.72 -26.51 -16.71
N GLY A 250 -1.16 -25.25 -16.74
CA GLY A 250 -0.90 -24.26 -15.69
C GLY A 250 0.58 -23.90 -15.54
N ASP A 251 1.45 -24.32 -16.47
CA ASP A 251 2.86 -23.98 -16.47
C ASP A 251 3.11 -22.65 -17.18
N MET A 252 4.24 -22.02 -16.86
CA MET A 252 4.57 -20.69 -17.36
C MET A 252 4.61 -20.63 -18.89
N GLN A 253 5.06 -21.69 -19.55
CA GLN A 253 5.11 -21.76 -21.02
C GLN A 253 3.71 -21.90 -21.62
N GLY A 254 2.86 -22.78 -21.09
CA GLY A 254 1.48 -22.95 -21.56
C GLY A 254 0.64 -21.70 -21.34
N LEU A 255 0.79 -21.03 -20.19
CA LEU A 255 0.10 -19.77 -19.89
C LEU A 255 0.50 -18.64 -20.84
N ARG A 256 1.80 -18.50 -21.15
CA ARG A 256 2.27 -17.49 -22.13
C ARG A 256 1.71 -17.77 -23.53
N ALA A 257 1.79 -19.02 -23.99
CA ALA A 257 1.23 -19.41 -25.28
C ALA A 257 -0.30 -19.23 -25.34
N ALA A 258 -1.00 -19.45 -24.22
CA ALA A 258 -2.43 -19.21 -24.10
C ALA A 258 -2.77 -17.72 -24.24
N ILE A 259 -1.99 -16.84 -23.60
CA ILE A 259 -2.15 -15.39 -23.75
C ILE A 259 -1.93 -14.99 -25.21
N ASP A 260 -0.83 -15.42 -25.84
CA ASP A 260 -0.53 -15.11 -27.25
C ASP A 260 -1.65 -15.56 -28.21
N GLU A 261 -2.29 -16.69 -27.93
CA GLU A 261 -3.41 -17.20 -28.70
C GLU A 261 -4.71 -16.43 -28.41
N ALA A 262 -5.02 -16.12 -27.15
CA ALA A 262 -6.21 -15.36 -26.79
C ALA A 262 -6.14 -13.90 -27.24
N GLU A 263 -4.94 -13.32 -27.37
CA GLU A 263 -4.74 -12.00 -27.95
C GLU A 263 -5.11 -11.92 -29.44
N GLN A 264 -5.26 -13.06 -30.13
CA GLN A 264 -5.76 -13.10 -31.51
C GLN A 264 -7.29 -12.96 -31.57
N VAL A 265 -7.98 -13.05 -30.43
CA VAL A 265 -9.43 -12.85 -30.36
C VAL A 265 -9.75 -11.38 -30.61
N PHE A 266 -10.41 -11.12 -31.73
CA PHE A 266 -10.73 -9.76 -32.15
C PHE A 266 -11.80 -9.12 -31.27
N TYR A 267 -11.68 -7.81 -31.04
CA TYR A 267 -12.69 -7.00 -30.35
C TYR A 267 -14.07 -7.12 -31.04
N GLY A 268 -15.16 -6.82 -30.33
CA GLY A 268 -16.52 -6.89 -30.87
C GLY A 268 -17.06 -8.29 -31.20
N THR A 269 -16.24 -9.34 -31.08
CA THR A 269 -16.72 -10.73 -31.10
C THR A 269 -17.32 -11.10 -29.73
N PRO A 270 -18.34 -11.99 -29.66
CA PRO A 270 -18.91 -12.43 -28.39
C PRO A 270 -17.90 -13.09 -27.44
N SER A 271 -16.79 -13.61 -27.97
CA SER A 271 -15.73 -14.28 -27.22
C SER A 271 -14.68 -13.32 -26.66
N TYR A 272 -14.68 -12.04 -27.04
CA TYR A 272 -13.64 -11.10 -26.67
C TYR A 272 -13.55 -10.86 -25.16
N GLU A 273 -14.68 -10.55 -24.51
CA GLU A 273 -14.69 -10.29 -23.06
C GLU A 273 -14.18 -11.50 -22.26
N GLU A 274 -14.57 -12.71 -22.70
CA GLU A 274 -14.10 -13.94 -22.08
C GLU A 274 -12.59 -14.17 -22.32
N ALA A 275 -12.09 -13.84 -23.51
CA ALA A 275 -10.67 -13.92 -23.82
C ALA A 275 -9.84 -12.95 -22.98
N GLN A 276 -10.29 -11.70 -22.81
CA GLN A 276 -9.61 -10.71 -21.97
C GLN A 276 -9.59 -11.13 -20.50
N ALA A 277 -10.72 -11.59 -19.96
CA ALA A 277 -10.78 -12.10 -18.59
C ALA A 277 -9.84 -13.31 -18.39
N ALA A 278 -9.72 -14.18 -19.41
CA ALA A 278 -8.79 -15.30 -19.37
C ALA A 278 -7.32 -14.83 -19.39
N ILE A 279 -6.97 -13.86 -20.25
CA ILE A 279 -5.64 -13.26 -20.32
C ILE A 279 -5.24 -12.65 -18.97
N ASP A 280 -6.09 -11.82 -18.38
CA ASP A 280 -5.83 -11.19 -17.08
C ASP A 280 -5.58 -12.25 -15.99
N ASN A 281 -6.40 -13.30 -15.97
CA ASN A 281 -6.24 -14.41 -15.05
C ASN A 281 -4.93 -15.19 -15.27
N TRP A 282 -4.53 -15.43 -16.52
CA TRP A 282 -3.28 -16.13 -16.82
C TRP A 282 -2.04 -15.29 -16.53
N ARG A 283 -2.09 -13.96 -16.76
CA ARG A 283 -1.02 -13.04 -16.35
C ARG A 283 -0.81 -13.08 -14.84
N ASN A 284 -1.89 -12.99 -14.07
CA ASN A 284 -1.80 -13.11 -12.60
C ASN A 284 -1.20 -14.46 -12.17
N GLN A 285 -1.57 -15.57 -12.84
CA GLN A 285 -0.97 -16.87 -12.56
C GLN A 285 0.53 -16.92 -12.88
N ILE A 286 0.96 -16.33 -13.98
CA ILE A 286 2.38 -16.24 -14.33
C ILE A 286 3.13 -15.48 -13.25
N GLU A 287 2.63 -14.32 -12.82
CA GLU A 287 3.24 -13.55 -11.72
C GLU A 287 3.35 -14.38 -10.46
N ILE A 288 2.29 -15.10 -10.08
CA ILE A 288 2.32 -16.00 -8.93
C ILE A 288 3.40 -17.06 -9.10
N LEU A 289 3.51 -17.71 -10.26
CA LEU A 289 4.51 -18.74 -10.51
C LEU A 289 5.95 -18.19 -10.49
N GLU A 290 6.16 -16.97 -10.97
CA GLU A 290 7.44 -16.27 -10.94
C GLU A 290 7.85 -15.90 -9.50
N ASP A 291 6.90 -15.40 -8.71
CA ASP A 291 7.15 -14.80 -7.41
C ASP A 291 7.09 -15.83 -6.26
N ARG A 292 6.32 -16.90 -6.39
CA ARG A 292 6.08 -17.91 -5.34
C ARG A 292 7.38 -18.50 -4.77
N PRO A 293 8.42 -18.84 -5.57
CA PRO A 293 9.65 -19.38 -5.03
C PRO A 293 10.39 -18.43 -4.07
N TYR A 294 10.27 -17.11 -4.25
CA TYR A 294 10.84 -16.13 -3.31
C TYR A 294 10.09 -16.18 -1.98
N LEU A 295 8.76 -16.18 -2.03
CA LEU A 295 7.93 -16.23 -0.82
C LEU A 295 8.11 -17.53 -0.04
N ASP A 296 8.18 -18.68 -0.72
CA ASP A 296 8.39 -19.98 -0.06
C ASP A 296 9.78 -20.08 0.61
N ARG A 297 10.82 -19.50 -0.02
CA ARG A 297 12.15 -19.38 0.61
C ARG A 297 12.12 -18.46 1.83
N ALA A 298 11.45 -17.31 1.72
CA ALA A 298 11.28 -16.38 2.83
C ALA A 298 10.59 -17.05 4.04
N VAL A 299 9.48 -17.78 3.79
CA VAL A 299 8.80 -18.56 4.83
C VAL A 299 9.73 -19.60 5.47
N THR A 300 10.51 -20.31 4.65
CA THR A 300 11.45 -21.32 5.15
C THR A 300 12.52 -20.71 6.06
N LEU A 301 13.00 -19.52 5.72
CA LEU A 301 13.92 -18.75 6.57
C LEU A 301 13.23 -18.32 7.87
N ALA A 302 12.03 -17.76 7.80
CA ALA A 302 11.29 -17.27 8.96
C ALA A 302 10.96 -18.36 9.99
N ASN A 303 10.79 -19.61 9.55
CA ASN A 303 10.51 -20.76 10.43
C ASN A 303 11.60 -21.05 11.48
N GLN A 304 12.80 -20.48 11.33
CA GLN A 304 13.85 -20.60 12.36
C GLN A 304 13.56 -19.76 13.62
N ASP A 305 12.67 -18.76 13.51
CA ASP A 305 12.18 -17.89 14.60
C ASP A 305 13.30 -17.16 15.37
N ASP A 306 14.39 -16.84 14.70
CA ASP A 306 15.47 -16.02 15.22
C ASP A 306 15.60 -14.70 14.44
N ILE A 307 16.24 -13.70 15.05
CA ILE A 307 16.34 -12.34 14.50
C ILE A 307 17.06 -12.32 13.15
N GLU A 308 18.09 -13.15 12.94
CA GLU A 308 18.85 -13.14 11.68
C GLU A 308 18.05 -13.77 10.55
N SER A 309 17.43 -14.92 10.80
CA SER A 309 16.61 -15.61 9.80
C SER A 309 15.33 -14.87 9.44
N LEU A 310 14.68 -14.22 10.42
CA LEU A 310 13.52 -13.36 10.14
C LEU A 310 13.91 -12.14 9.29
N ARG A 311 15.10 -11.56 9.51
CA ARG A 311 15.60 -10.47 8.65
C ARG A 311 15.89 -10.96 7.24
N ALA A 312 16.52 -12.12 7.09
CA ALA A 312 16.73 -12.73 5.79
C ALA A 312 15.41 -13.07 5.07
N ALA A 313 14.40 -13.52 5.81
CA ALA A 313 13.06 -13.75 5.28
C ALA A 313 12.41 -12.46 4.76
N ILE A 314 12.52 -11.37 5.52
CA ILE A 314 12.04 -10.05 5.10
C ILE A 314 12.75 -9.61 3.81
N ASP A 315 14.07 -9.73 3.74
CA ASP A 315 14.84 -9.35 2.56
C ASP A 315 14.45 -10.18 1.33
N GLU A 316 14.24 -11.49 1.49
CA GLU A 316 13.82 -12.39 0.41
C GLU A 316 12.41 -12.09 -0.09
N ALA A 317 11.44 -11.89 0.81
CA ALA A 317 10.07 -11.53 0.43
C ALA A 317 9.97 -10.13 -0.17
N SER A 318 10.87 -9.21 0.21
CA SER A 318 10.91 -7.85 -0.35
C SER A 318 11.27 -7.78 -1.83
N GLN A 319 11.79 -8.88 -2.40
CA GLN A 319 12.05 -9.00 -3.84
C GLN A 319 10.76 -9.01 -4.67
N ILE A 320 9.63 -9.39 -4.05
CA ILE A 320 8.34 -9.38 -4.72
C ILE A 320 7.93 -7.93 -4.92
N SER A 321 7.93 -7.53 -6.20
CA SER A 321 7.73 -6.15 -6.59
C SER A 321 6.29 -5.71 -6.38
N TRP A 322 6.11 -4.40 -6.23
CA TRP A 322 4.83 -3.80 -5.95
C TRP A 322 3.91 -3.91 -7.18
N GLY A 323 2.61 -4.03 -6.94
CA GLY A 323 1.61 -4.22 -8.00
C GLY A 323 1.49 -5.65 -8.52
N ARG A 324 2.43 -6.54 -8.18
CA ARG A 324 2.39 -7.98 -8.50
C ARG A 324 1.33 -8.71 -7.67
N SER A 325 0.84 -9.82 -8.21
CA SER A 325 -0.20 -10.64 -7.61
C SER A 325 0.10 -11.14 -6.18
N LEU A 326 1.35 -11.49 -5.86
CA LEU A 326 1.73 -11.97 -4.51
C LEU A 326 2.19 -10.86 -3.55
N TYR A 327 2.22 -9.61 -3.99
CA TYR A 327 2.79 -8.53 -3.19
C TYR A 327 2.08 -8.33 -1.85
N GLU A 328 0.75 -8.32 -1.82
CA GLU A 328 -0.02 -8.13 -0.57
C GLU A 328 0.18 -9.30 0.42
N GLU A 329 0.31 -10.54 -0.07
CA GLU A 329 0.64 -11.70 0.76
C GLU A 329 2.05 -11.57 1.34
N ALA A 330 3.03 -11.25 0.49
CA ALA A 330 4.42 -11.05 0.89
C ALA A 330 4.55 -9.91 1.91
N HIS A 331 3.88 -8.79 1.68
CA HIS A 331 3.88 -7.63 2.56
C HIS A 331 3.28 -7.96 3.94
N SER A 332 2.14 -8.66 3.96
CA SER A 332 1.52 -9.10 5.21
C SER A 332 2.45 -9.99 6.05
N GLN A 333 3.21 -10.87 5.40
CA GLN A 333 4.20 -11.70 6.08
C GLN A 333 5.40 -10.91 6.56
N ILE A 334 5.90 -9.97 5.74
CA ILE A 334 6.98 -9.05 6.13
C ILE A 334 6.61 -8.27 7.39
N GLU A 335 5.38 -7.75 7.47
CA GLU A 335 4.91 -7.02 8.66
C GLU A 335 4.87 -7.92 9.90
N GLN A 336 4.36 -9.15 9.78
CA GLN A 336 4.35 -10.12 10.87
C GLN A 336 5.77 -10.45 11.35
N TRP A 337 6.72 -10.64 10.43
CA TRP A 337 8.11 -10.91 10.79
C TRP A 337 8.80 -9.69 11.38
N ARG A 338 8.48 -8.46 10.93
CA ARG A 338 8.97 -7.22 11.53
C ARG A 338 8.50 -7.10 12.98
N ASP A 339 7.23 -7.39 13.25
CA ASP A 339 6.67 -7.42 14.61
C ASP A 339 7.39 -8.47 15.46
N ARG A 340 7.55 -9.69 14.94
CA ARG A 340 8.25 -10.78 15.62
C ARG A 340 9.70 -10.43 15.95
N VAL A 341 10.43 -9.81 15.01
CA VAL A 341 11.79 -9.31 15.22
C VAL A 341 11.85 -8.27 16.33
N SER A 342 10.84 -7.39 16.42
CA SER A 342 10.75 -6.39 17.49
C SER A 342 10.54 -7.04 18.86
N GLU A 343 9.62 -8.00 18.95
CA GLU A 343 9.36 -8.77 20.18
C GLU A 343 10.61 -9.48 20.70
N LEU A 344 11.30 -10.21 19.81
CA LEU A 344 12.52 -10.94 20.16
C LEU A 344 13.63 -10.01 20.63
N GLN A 345 13.74 -8.81 20.06
CA GLN A 345 14.70 -7.80 20.51
C GLN A 345 14.38 -7.28 21.91
N VAL A 346 13.11 -7.01 22.20
CA VAL A 346 12.67 -6.58 23.54
C VAL A 346 12.93 -7.69 24.57
N GLN A 347 12.64 -8.94 24.22
CA GLN A 347 12.92 -10.09 25.07
C GLN A 347 14.41 -10.21 25.38
N GLN A 348 15.26 -10.19 24.35
CA GLN A 348 16.72 -10.28 24.52
C GLN A 348 17.26 -9.15 25.41
N GLN A 349 16.77 -7.92 25.24
CA GLN A 349 17.15 -6.79 26.10
C GLN A 349 16.70 -6.98 27.55
N THR A 350 15.50 -7.53 27.77
CA THR A 350 14.96 -7.78 29.11
C THR A 350 15.76 -8.85 29.84
N GLU A 351 16.07 -9.97 29.17
CA GLU A 351 16.91 -11.04 29.70
C GLU A 351 18.33 -10.54 30.04
N GLN A 352 18.91 -9.69 29.19
CA GLN A 352 20.18 -9.03 29.46
C GLN A 352 20.11 -8.16 30.72
N LEU A 353 19.06 -7.35 30.89
CA LEU A 353 18.85 -6.54 32.08
C LEU A 353 18.71 -7.39 33.35
N GLU A 354 17.97 -8.50 33.27
CA GLU A 354 17.74 -9.41 34.41
C GLU A 354 19.02 -10.12 34.85
N SER A 355 19.92 -10.40 33.90
CA SER A 355 21.23 -11.03 34.12
C SER A 355 22.26 -10.13 34.81
N LEU A 356 22.00 -8.81 34.93
CA LEU A 356 22.89 -7.89 35.62
C LEU A 356 22.96 -8.18 37.13
N PRO A 357 24.12 -7.98 37.78
CA PRO A 357 24.25 -8.11 39.24
C PRO A 357 23.20 -7.25 39.97
N PRO A 358 22.67 -7.68 41.14
CA PRO A 358 21.66 -6.94 41.89
C PRO A 358 22.02 -5.48 42.20
N GLU A 359 23.32 -5.16 42.29
CA GLU A 359 23.83 -3.81 42.55
C GLU A 359 23.78 -2.87 41.33
N GLU A 360 23.68 -3.41 40.11
CA GLU A 360 23.58 -2.66 38.85
C GLU A 360 22.17 -2.70 38.23
N ARG A 361 21.28 -3.56 38.75
CA ARG A 361 19.87 -3.59 38.35
C ARG A 361 19.15 -2.34 38.86
N PRO A 362 18.37 -1.64 38.03
CA PRO A 362 17.46 -0.60 38.51
C PRO A 362 16.59 -1.17 39.64
N ILE A 363 16.55 -0.48 40.79
CA ILE A 363 15.82 -0.94 41.98
C ILE A 363 14.35 -1.07 41.60
N GLU A 364 13.85 -2.31 41.56
CA GLU A 364 12.44 -2.62 41.37
C GLU A 364 11.66 -2.00 42.54
N PRO A 365 10.66 -1.12 42.29
CA PRO A 365 9.87 -0.58 43.38
C PRO A 365 9.15 -1.73 44.07
N SER A 366 9.34 -1.85 45.39
CA SER A 366 8.63 -2.83 46.21
C SER A 366 7.13 -2.75 45.92
N PRO A 367 6.42 -3.89 45.81
CA PRO A 367 4.98 -3.88 45.59
C PRO A 367 4.34 -3.17 46.78
N LEU A 368 3.94 -1.91 46.57
CA LEU A 368 3.10 -1.19 47.50
C LEU A 368 1.79 -1.95 47.59
N ASP A 369 1.43 -2.26 48.82
CA ASP A 369 0.20 -2.91 49.26
C ASP A 369 -1.00 -2.47 48.39
N SER A 370 -1.54 -3.41 47.62
CA SER A 370 -2.63 -3.23 46.66
C SER A 370 -3.97 -3.05 47.38
N THR A 371 -4.07 -2.04 48.23
CA THR A 371 -5.31 -1.69 48.95
C THR A 371 -5.51 -0.18 49.05
N ALA A 372 -5.30 0.58 47.97
CA ALA A 372 -5.79 1.97 47.89
C ALA A 372 -5.86 2.50 46.45
N VAL A 373 -6.76 1.98 45.62
CA VAL A 373 -7.28 2.75 44.48
C VAL A 373 -8.77 2.94 44.71
N PRO A 374 -9.24 4.17 45.01
CA PRO A 374 -10.67 4.46 44.96
C PRO A 374 -11.11 4.35 43.50
N MET A 375 -12.16 3.57 43.26
CA MET A 375 -12.86 3.53 41.97
C MET A 375 -13.27 4.96 41.55
N PRO A 376 -13.17 5.32 40.26
CA PRO A 376 -13.76 6.55 39.77
C PRO A 376 -15.29 6.46 39.88
N GLU A 377 -15.88 7.49 40.48
CA GLU A 377 -17.32 7.69 40.58
C GLU A 377 -17.94 7.77 39.17
N ALA A 378 -19.08 7.10 38.99
CA ALA A 378 -19.76 7.01 37.71
C ALA A 378 -20.16 8.41 37.20
N ILE A 379 -19.82 8.70 35.95
CA ILE A 379 -20.29 9.91 35.24
C ILE A 379 -21.80 9.77 35.09
N GLU A 380 -22.51 10.69 35.75
CA GLU A 380 -23.95 10.86 35.63
C GLU A 380 -24.29 11.26 34.19
N THR A 381 -25.23 10.52 33.62
CA THR A 381 -25.78 10.62 32.28
C THR A 381 -26.30 12.02 31.97
N LEU A 382 -25.74 12.68 30.96
CA LEU A 382 -26.40 13.80 30.28
C LEU A 382 -27.50 13.21 29.38
N GLU A 383 -28.75 13.55 29.69
CA GLU A 383 -29.94 13.22 28.92
C GLU A 383 -29.82 13.65 27.45
N GLU A 384 -30.11 12.69 26.59
CA GLU A 384 -30.26 12.79 25.15
C GLU A 384 -31.62 13.43 24.82
N ASN A 385 -31.58 14.60 24.20
CA ASN A 385 -32.76 15.30 23.69
C ASN A 385 -32.99 14.87 22.22
N PRO A 386 -34.16 14.33 21.82
CA PRO A 386 -34.36 13.87 20.45
C PRO A 386 -34.79 14.99 19.48
N GLU A 387 -34.16 14.99 18.31
CA GLU A 387 -34.54 15.73 17.08
C GLU A 387 -35.86 15.17 16.44
N PRO A 388 -36.29 15.58 15.22
CA PRO A 388 -36.79 16.88 14.80
C PRO A 388 -38.17 16.82 14.07
N SER A 389 -38.73 17.99 13.75
CA SER A 389 -39.65 18.29 12.63
C SER A 389 -41.06 17.67 12.58
N ALA A 390 -42.09 18.51 12.76
CA ALA A 390 -43.38 18.36 12.07
C ALA A 390 -44.01 19.73 11.75
N SER A 391 -44.21 19.99 10.44
CA SER A 391 -44.96 21.11 9.86
C SER A 391 -46.44 21.11 10.24
N PRO A 392 -47.13 22.28 10.32
CA PRO A 392 -48.58 22.31 10.40
C PRO A 392 -49.21 22.48 9.01
N THR A 393 -50.13 21.57 8.66
CA THR A 393 -51.09 21.78 7.57
C THR A 393 -52.50 21.50 8.06
N ARG A 394 -53.38 22.50 7.85
CA ARG A 394 -54.83 22.45 7.55
C ARG A 394 -55.87 22.83 8.64
N SER A 395 -56.39 24.06 8.49
CA SER A 395 -57.80 24.56 8.41
C SER A 395 -58.83 24.17 9.50
N PRO A 396 -59.97 24.90 9.68
CA PRO A 396 -60.80 25.62 8.70
C PRO A 396 -60.29 26.99 8.27
#